data_AF-A0A2M7YUF7-F1
#
_entry.id   AF-A0A2M7YUF7-F1
#
_cell.length_a   1.000
_cell.length_b   1.000
_cell.length_c   1.000
_cell.angle_alpha   90.00
_cell.angle_beta   90.00
_cell.angle_gamma   90.00
#
_symmetry.space_group_name_H-M   'P 1'
#
loop_
_entity.id
_entity.type
_entity.pdbx_description
1 polymer ?
#
loop_
_entity_poly.entity_id
_entity_poly.type
_entity_poly.pdbx_seq_one_letter_code
_entity_poly.pdbx_strand_id
1 'polypeptide(L)'
;MPARGWPGSARIVFPSAPLSTPRIPERKPMPDLSRPRILHGLATLVLLGGCLFLVVSLAGAVSSNLLGDFAAGRFPAARIDLQEADQAVTDGGSRLVIFLLTEDPGQASALLNSLTAGQADSRRAWATRAALEKANLAFAQRDFSASLAALEPVLAGDSESLPGILHLRAGLACRGLGLLQRAREMLASVRPEDPVFGRARFFLGDIALEQGDPGLALRYFNGASQALPPEERSAVAQARWRALAALGRQGDAAAVRAEFGNETGGGLSWLSQGSLSRMADVPVDNTTTPGTVAGRFCLQWAAFRDRSLALDFVRENQGRLPDLRIVPGTDAGGITLYRIRSGSFNDPQEARRRAEQLKDALGLEVMVTTNE
;
A
#
# COMPACT_ATOMS: atom_id res chain seq x y z
N MET A 1 19.37 79.06 -11.15
CA MET A 1 19.40 78.44 -9.80
C MET A 1 18.70 77.09 -9.87
N PRO A 2 19.19 76.08 -9.13
CA PRO A 2 20.06 75.00 -9.59
C PRO A 2 19.26 73.71 -9.90
N ALA A 3 19.62 72.85 -10.86
CA ALA A 3 20.81 72.01 -11.06
C ALA A 3 20.64 70.56 -10.57
N ARG A 4 21.45 69.70 -11.19
CA ARG A 4 21.72 68.25 -10.97
C ARG A 4 20.76 67.32 -11.71
N GLY A 5 21.22 66.41 -12.56
CA GLY A 5 22.59 65.98 -12.86
C GLY A 5 22.56 64.49 -13.21
N TRP A 6 23.15 64.17 -14.36
CA TRP A 6 23.47 62.88 -15.01
C TRP A 6 24.11 61.79 -14.08
N PRO A 7 24.55 60.59 -14.54
CA PRO A 7 24.64 59.96 -15.90
C PRO A 7 24.04 58.51 -15.87
N GLY A 8 24.13 57.59 -16.84
CA GLY A 8 25.09 57.33 -17.90
C GLY A 8 24.78 55.97 -18.54
N SER A 9 25.02 55.90 -19.84
CA SER A 9 24.95 54.75 -20.72
C SER A 9 26.03 53.71 -20.45
N ALA A 10 25.66 52.42 -20.40
CA ALA A 10 26.58 51.30 -20.51
C ALA A 10 26.14 50.37 -21.66
N ARG A 11 26.89 50.40 -22.77
CA ARG A 11 26.89 49.38 -23.82
C ARG A 11 27.71 48.19 -23.31
N ILE A 12 27.11 47.00 -23.24
CA ILE A 12 27.84 45.76 -23.04
C ILE A 12 28.00 45.08 -24.39
N VAL A 13 29.26 44.97 -24.79
CA VAL A 13 29.78 44.24 -25.94
C VAL A 13 29.91 42.77 -25.55
N PHE A 14 29.30 41.85 -26.30
CA PHE A 14 29.49 40.41 -26.13
C PHE A 14 30.67 39.93 -27.01
N PRO A 15 31.73 39.34 -26.44
CA PRO A 15 32.76 38.69 -27.23
C PRO A 15 32.26 37.32 -27.74
N SER A 16 32.37 37.13 -29.06
CA SER A 16 32.16 35.88 -29.76
C SER A 16 33.34 34.93 -29.48
N ALA A 17 33.05 33.73 -28.99
CA ALA A 17 34.01 32.63 -28.88
C ALA A 17 33.43 31.34 -29.52
N PRO A 18 34.28 30.51 -30.14
CA PRO A 18 33.87 29.57 -31.18
C PRO A 18 33.22 28.28 -30.67
N LEU A 19 32.27 27.80 -31.48
CA LEU A 19 31.56 26.53 -31.40
C LEU A 19 32.52 25.35 -31.27
N SER A 20 32.54 24.73 -30.09
CA SER A 20 33.11 23.40 -29.89
C SER A 20 32.01 22.36 -30.00
N THR A 21 32.00 21.63 -31.12
CA THR A 21 31.11 20.49 -31.37
C THR A 21 31.40 19.34 -30.40
N PRO A 22 30.44 18.91 -29.57
CA PRO A 22 30.62 17.69 -28.79
C PRO A 22 30.45 16.45 -29.68
N ARG A 23 31.45 15.57 -29.63
CA ARG A 23 31.46 14.23 -30.24
C ARG A 23 30.24 13.43 -29.77
N ILE A 24 29.52 12.86 -30.73
CA ILE A 24 28.45 11.87 -30.52
C ILE A 24 29.11 10.55 -30.07
N PRO A 25 28.88 10.04 -28.86
CA PRO A 25 29.26 8.67 -28.53
C PRO A 25 28.29 7.68 -29.19
N GLU A 26 28.85 6.62 -29.76
CA GLU A 26 28.16 5.52 -30.43
C GLU A 26 27.05 4.92 -29.55
N ARG A 27 25.87 4.73 -30.13
CA ARG A 27 24.73 4.02 -29.52
C ARG A 27 25.09 2.56 -29.31
N LYS A 28 25.24 2.13 -28.06
CA LYS A 28 25.09 0.72 -27.68
C LYS A 28 23.63 0.29 -27.86
N PRO A 29 23.35 -0.93 -28.36
CA PRO A 29 21.99 -1.44 -28.46
C PRO A 29 21.35 -1.57 -27.07
N MET A 30 20.13 -1.04 -26.98
CA MET A 30 19.31 -1.03 -25.77
C MET A 30 18.85 -2.47 -25.45
N PRO A 31 18.99 -2.97 -24.22
CA PRO A 31 18.37 -4.23 -23.82
C PRO A 31 16.85 -4.05 -23.72
N ASP A 32 16.14 -5.05 -24.23
CA ASP A 32 14.69 -5.18 -24.22
C ASP A 32 14.11 -5.01 -22.80
N LEU A 33 13.21 -4.03 -22.64
CA LEU A 33 12.55 -3.65 -21.38
C LEU A 33 11.14 -4.26 -21.26
N SER A 34 10.86 -5.38 -21.93
CA SER A 34 9.59 -6.10 -21.77
C SER A 34 9.58 -7.03 -20.54
N ARG A 35 9.76 -6.52 -19.31
CA ARG A 35 9.39 -7.24 -18.07
C ARG A 35 8.93 -6.29 -16.95
N PRO A 36 7.74 -6.51 -16.34
CA PRO A 36 7.27 -5.72 -15.22
C PRO A 36 7.97 -6.14 -13.91
N ARG A 37 8.74 -5.22 -13.31
CA ARG A 37 9.22 -5.34 -11.92
C ARG A 37 8.08 -4.90 -10.98
N ILE A 38 7.47 -5.84 -10.25
CA ILE A 38 6.45 -5.57 -9.22
C ILE A 38 6.76 -6.46 -7.99
N LEU A 39 6.50 -5.91 -6.79
CA LEU A 39 6.44 -6.54 -5.46
C LEU A 39 7.76 -6.82 -4.71
N HIS A 40 8.33 -5.79 -4.08
CA HIS A 40 9.34 -5.95 -3.01
C HIS A 40 9.00 -5.23 -1.69
N GLY A 41 7.82 -4.60 -1.55
CA GLY A 41 7.55 -3.70 -0.42
C GLY A 41 6.90 -4.32 0.83
N LEU A 42 6.16 -5.43 0.71
CA LEU A 42 5.28 -5.91 1.80
C LEU A 42 5.73 -7.22 2.46
N ALA A 43 6.75 -7.91 1.94
CA ALA A 43 7.21 -9.19 2.49
C ALA A 43 8.19 -9.03 3.67
N THR A 44 8.87 -7.89 3.79
CA THR A 44 10.13 -7.81 4.56
C THR A 44 9.96 -7.77 6.07
N LEU A 45 8.80 -7.35 6.61
CA LEU A 45 8.67 -7.12 8.06
C LEU A 45 8.06 -8.29 8.86
N VAL A 46 7.32 -9.20 8.20
CA VAL A 46 6.73 -10.38 8.87
C VAL A 46 7.70 -11.59 8.85
N LEU A 47 8.74 -11.54 8.01
CA LEU A 47 9.72 -12.63 7.84
C LEU A 47 10.71 -12.80 9.01
N LEU A 48 11.06 -11.74 9.73
CA LEU A 48 12.22 -11.79 10.65
C LEU A 48 11.98 -12.59 11.95
N GLY A 49 10.76 -12.61 12.50
CA GLY A 49 10.47 -13.32 13.74
C GLY A 49 10.32 -14.85 13.57
N GLY A 50 9.82 -15.29 12.41
CA GLY A 50 9.58 -16.71 12.12
C GLY A 50 10.76 -17.44 11.48
N CYS A 51 11.66 -16.72 10.79
CA CYS A 51 12.78 -17.34 10.07
C CYS A 51 13.85 -17.95 11.00
N LEU A 52 14.04 -17.44 12.22
CA LEU A 52 15.12 -17.92 13.09
C LEU A 52 14.87 -19.34 13.63
N PHE A 53 13.62 -19.71 13.87
CA PHE A 53 13.23 -21.07 14.28
C PHE A 53 13.26 -22.07 13.10
N LEU A 54 13.20 -21.56 11.88
CA LEU A 54 13.16 -22.32 10.62
C LEU A 54 14.53 -22.92 10.26
N VAL A 55 15.64 -22.29 10.69
CA VAL A 55 17.01 -22.71 10.32
C VAL A 55 17.48 -23.96 11.06
N VAL A 56 16.96 -24.23 12.27
CA VAL A 56 17.52 -25.27 13.15
C VAL A 56 17.04 -26.69 12.78
N SER A 57 15.87 -26.85 12.14
CA SER A 57 15.36 -28.17 11.70
C SER A 57 15.63 -28.51 10.23
N LEU A 58 16.19 -27.58 9.44
CA LEU A 58 16.44 -27.77 8.00
C LEU A 58 17.79 -28.45 7.65
N ALA A 59 18.61 -28.78 8.65
CA ALA A 59 20.00 -29.20 8.47
C ALA A 59 20.19 -30.57 7.78
N GLY A 60 19.13 -31.34 7.53
CA GLY A 60 19.22 -32.71 7.00
C GLY A 60 19.23 -32.83 5.46
N ALA A 61 18.66 -31.88 4.71
CA ALA A 61 18.40 -32.07 3.28
C ALA A 61 18.55 -30.82 2.40
N VAL A 62 18.71 -29.63 2.99
CA VAL A 62 18.81 -28.37 2.24
C VAL A 62 20.28 -27.95 2.19
N SER A 63 20.79 -27.64 1.00
CA SER A 63 22.20 -27.23 0.83
C SER A 63 22.50 -26.01 1.72
N SER A 64 23.69 -25.99 2.34
CA SER A 64 24.18 -24.82 3.11
C SER A 64 24.16 -23.53 2.29
N ASN A 65 24.21 -23.66 0.96
CA ASN A 65 24.20 -22.56 0.01
C ASN A 65 22.82 -21.90 -0.06
N LEU A 66 21.73 -22.68 -0.04
CA LEU A 66 20.38 -22.14 -0.07
C LEU A 66 20.06 -21.28 1.16
N LEU A 67 20.40 -21.78 2.36
CA LEU A 67 20.21 -21.02 3.60
C LEU A 67 21.13 -19.79 3.65
N GLY A 68 22.37 -19.92 3.15
CA GLY A 68 23.32 -18.81 3.05
C GLY A 68 22.86 -17.71 2.08
N ASP A 69 22.31 -18.07 0.93
CA ASP A 69 21.78 -17.15 -0.06
C ASP A 69 20.49 -16.50 0.40
N PHE A 70 19.60 -17.25 1.07
CA PHE A 70 18.39 -16.70 1.66
C PHE A 70 18.70 -15.70 2.78
N ALA A 71 19.58 -16.05 3.72
CA ALA A 71 19.98 -15.17 4.81
C ALA A 71 20.69 -13.90 4.33
N ALA A 72 21.41 -13.98 3.21
CA ALA A 72 22.06 -12.84 2.57
C ALA A 72 21.14 -12.02 1.65
N GLY A 73 19.85 -12.35 1.56
CA GLY A 73 18.89 -11.67 0.68
C GLY A 73 19.12 -11.90 -0.82
N ARG A 74 19.93 -12.90 -1.19
CA ARG A 74 20.19 -13.31 -2.59
C ARG A 74 19.08 -14.21 -3.10
N PHE A 75 17.84 -13.73 -3.08
CA PHE A 75 16.66 -14.52 -3.44
C PHE A 75 16.71 -15.17 -4.84
N PRO A 76 17.28 -14.55 -5.89
CA PRO A 76 17.42 -15.22 -7.19
C PRO A 76 18.37 -16.43 -7.15
N ALA A 77 19.46 -16.34 -6.39
CA ALA A 77 20.43 -17.43 -6.24
C ALA A 77 19.84 -18.56 -5.37
N ALA A 78 19.20 -18.19 -4.25
CA ALA A 78 18.44 -19.12 -3.42
C ALA A 78 17.35 -19.85 -4.22
N ARG A 79 16.73 -19.21 -5.22
CA ARG A 79 15.74 -19.84 -6.10
C ARG A 79 16.35 -20.89 -7.04
N ILE A 80 17.54 -20.62 -7.59
CA ILE A 80 18.25 -21.56 -8.46
C ILE A 80 18.66 -22.80 -7.65
N ASP A 81 19.30 -22.59 -6.50
CA ASP A 81 19.70 -23.65 -5.57
C ASP A 81 18.50 -24.52 -5.15
N LEU A 82 17.32 -23.91 -5.07
CA LEU A 82 16.09 -24.57 -4.69
C LEU A 82 15.44 -25.39 -5.81
N GLN A 83 15.46 -24.87 -7.04
CA GLN A 83 14.98 -25.60 -8.23
C GLN A 83 15.84 -26.84 -8.48
N GLU A 84 17.14 -26.77 -8.19
CA GLU A 84 18.04 -27.91 -8.25
C GLU A 84 17.79 -28.91 -7.11
N ALA A 85 17.34 -28.43 -5.94
CA ALA A 85 16.99 -29.26 -4.79
C ALA A 85 15.59 -29.91 -4.86
N ASP A 86 14.68 -29.43 -5.73
CA ASP A 86 13.26 -29.82 -5.80
C ASP A 86 13.03 -31.35 -5.93
N GLN A 87 13.99 -32.08 -6.48
CA GLN A 87 13.92 -33.54 -6.58
C GLN A 87 14.22 -34.29 -5.26
N ALA A 88 14.85 -33.65 -4.29
CA ALA A 88 15.25 -34.25 -3.00
C ALA A 88 14.42 -33.77 -1.80
N VAL A 89 13.52 -32.80 -2.00
CA VAL A 89 12.84 -32.08 -0.91
C VAL A 89 11.45 -32.66 -0.64
N THR A 90 11.38 -33.60 0.31
CA THR A 90 10.14 -34.23 0.77
C THR A 90 9.52 -33.59 2.02
N ASP A 91 10.25 -32.73 2.73
CA ASP A 91 9.77 -32.14 3.99
C ASP A 91 8.96 -30.84 3.79
N GLY A 92 7.98 -30.64 4.66
CA GLY A 92 7.04 -29.53 4.62
C GLY A 92 7.67 -28.15 4.84
N GLY A 93 8.76 -28.07 5.61
CA GLY A 93 9.44 -26.79 5.88
C GLY A 93 10.09 -26.20 4.64
N SER A 94 10.84 -27.03 3.91
CA SER A 94 11.54 -26.62 2.69
C SER A 94 10.57 -26.19 1.58
N ARG A 95 9.44 -26.89 1.42
CA ARG A 95 8.39 -26.50 0.46
C ARG A 95 7.73 -25.15 0.80
N LEU A 96 7.67 -24.77 2.07
CA LEU A 96 7.18 -23.44 2.47
C LEU A 96 8.20 -22.35 2.12
N VAL A 97 9.49 -22.65 2.17
CA VAL A 97 10.56 -21.76 1.65
C VAL A 97 10.47 -21.63 0.13
N ILE A 98 10.19 -22.71 -0.60
CA ILE A 98 9.89 -22.66 -2.05
C ILE A 98 8.73 -21.71 -2.33
N PHE A 99 7.63 -21.86 -1.60
CA PHE A 99 6.49 -20.96 -1.72
C PHE A 99 6.89 -19.48 -1.52
N LEU A 100 7.63 -19.15 -0.47
CA LEU A 100 8.05 -17.77 -0.18
C LEU A 100 8.93 -17.16 -1.27
N LEU A 101 9.62 -17.99 -2.05
CA LEU A 101 10.50 -17.57 -3.14
C LEU A 101 9.83 -17.59 -4.52
N THR A 102 8.61 -18.12 -4.62
CA THR A 102 7.86 -18.26 -5.87
C THR A 102 7.15 -16.96 -6.23
N GLU A 103 7.45 -16.41 -7.41
CA GLU A 103 6.81 -15.17 -7.93
C GLU A 103 5.46 -15.44 -8.59
N ASP A 104 5.23 -16.66 -9.10
CA ASP A 104 3.98 -17.04 -9.76
C ASP A 104 2.94 -17.51 -8.73
N PRO A 105 1.81 -16.79 -8.57
CA PRO A 105 0.75 -17.18 -7.65
C PRO A 105 0.14 -18.57 -7.95
N GLY A 106 0.11 -19.00 -9.22
CA GLY A 106 -0.41 -20.31 -9.61
C GLY A 106 0.46 -21.44 -9.09
N GLN A 107 1.77 -21.34 -9.29
CA GLN A 107 2.77 -22.28 -8.77
C GLN A 107 2.78 -22.29 -7.24
N ALA A 108 2.70 -21.11 -6.62
CA ALA A 108 2.66 -20.96 -5.18
C ALA A 108 1.46 -21.72 -4.56
N SER A 109 0.28 -21.63 -5.18
CA SER A 109 -0.92 -22.36 -4.75
C SER A 109 -0.77 -23.89 -4.90
N ALA A 110 -0.16 -24.36 -5.99
CA ALA A 110 0.09 -25.78 -6.22
C ALA A 110 1.04 -26.37 -5.16
N LEU A 111 2.11 -25.65 -4.82
CA LEU A 111 3.05 -26.04 -3.77
C LEU A 111 2.38 -26.14 -2.40
N LEU A 112 1.53 -25.17 -2.04
CA LEU A 112 0.79 -25.19 -0.77
C LEU A 112 -0.16 -26.38 -0.67
N ASN A 113 -0.82 -26.79 -1.75
CA ASN A 113 -1.70 -27.96 -1.74
C ASN A 113 -0.91 -29.25 -1.43
N SER A 114 0.33 -29.34 -1.92
CA SER A 114 1.20 -30.51 -1.71
C SER A 114 1.71 -30.67 -0.27
N LEU A 115 1.69 -29.60 0.55
CA LEU A 115 2.19 -29.59 1.94
C LEU A 115 1.31 -30.37 2.92
N THR A 116 0.06 -30.64 2.55
CA THR A 116 -0.94 -31.23 3.47
C THR A 116 -0.87 -32.76 3.59
N ALA A 117 0.06 -33.42 2.90
CA ALA A 117 0.14 -34.89 2.77
C ALA A 117 1.13 -35.62 3.73
N GLY A 118 1.79 -34.94 4.69
CA GLY A 118 2.86 -35.48 5.57
C GLY A 118 2.42 -36.19 6.88
N GLN A 119 3.26 -36.28 7.95
CA GLN A 119 2.96 -36.89 9.29
C GLN A 119 2.06 -36.03 10.22
N ALA A 120 1.36 -36.62 11.21
CA ALA A 120 0.14 -36.07 11.85
C ALA A 120 0.25 -34.75 12.64
N ASP A 121 1.27 -34.58 13.49
CA ASP A 121 1.35 -33.37 14.34
C ASP A 121 2.06 -32.21 13.63
N SER A 122 3.15 -32.48 12.93
CA SER A 122 3.77 -31.51 11.99
C SER A 122 2.78 -31.11 10.90
N ARG A 123 1.89 -32.02 10.45
CA ARG A 123 0.79 -31.68 9.51
C ARG A 123 -0.05 -30.53 10.03
N ARG A 124 -0.37 -30.46 11.32
CA ARG A 124 -1.33 -29.45 11.82
C ARG A 124 -0.72 -28.05 11.83
N ALA A 125 0.52 -27.91 12.28
CA ALA A 125 1.25 -26.64 12.25
C ALA A 125 1.50 -26.17 10.80
N TRP A 126 1.96 -27.08 9.93
CA TRP A 126 2.18 -26.78 8.52
C TRP A 126 0.88 -26.51 7.76
N ALA A 127 -0.20 -27.23 8.04
CA ALA A 127 -1.52 -27.01 7.44
C ALA A 127 -2.09 -25.65 7.86
N THR A 128 -1.94 -25.27 9.14
CA THR A 128 -2.36 -23.96 9.63
C THR A 128 -1.61 -22.83 8.91
N ARG A 129 -0.29 -22.96 8.78
CA ARG A 129 0.54 -21.98 8.09
C ARG A 129 0.22 -21.92 6.59
N ALA A 130 0.10 -23.07 5.93
CA ALA A 130 -0.22 -23.18 4.51
C ALA A 130 -1.61 -22.62 4.20
N ALA A 131 -2.60 -22.90 5.05
CA ALA A 131 -3.95 -22.34 4.95
C ALA A 131 -3.91 -20.81 5.04
N LEU A 132 -3.16 -20.25 6.00
CA LEU A 132 -3.01 -18.81 6.13
C LEU A 132 -2.35 -18.17 4.91
N GLU A 133 -1.30 -18.78 4.37
CA GLU A 133 -0.62 -18.25 3.19
C GLU A 133 -1.47 -18.34 1.92
N LYS A 134 -2.18 -19.47 1.73
CA LYS A 134 -3.15 -19.61 0.64
C LYS A 134 -4.26 -18.56 0.75
N ALA A 135 -4.74 -18.32 1.96
CA ALA A 135 -5.75 -17.29 2.23
C ALA A 135 -5.22 -15.88 1.94
N ASN A 136 -3.98 -15.57 2.36
CA ASN A 136 -3.35 -14.28 2.08
C ASN A 136 -3.21 -14.04 0.57
N LEU A 137 -2.81 -15.07 -0.19
CA LEU A 137 -2.66 -14.98 -1.63
C LEU A 137 -4.01 -14.72 -2.32
N ALA A 138 -5.03 -15.51 -1.99
CA ALA A 138 -6.37 -15.33 -2.53
C ALA A 138 -6.96 -13.96 -2.14
N PHE A 139 -6.76 -13.53 -0.90
CA PHE A 139 -7.18 -12.21 -0.43
C PHE A 139 -6.51 -11.07 -1.20
N ALA A 140 -5.21 -11.19 -1.47
CA ALA A 140 -4.48 -10.19 -2.27
C ALA A 140 -4.99 -10.11 -3.71
N GLN A 141 -5.50 -11.22 -4.25
CA GLN A 141 -6.17 -11.29 -5.56
C GLN A 141 -7.64 -10.82 -5.52
N ARG A 142 -8.13 -10.37 -4.35
CA ARG A 142 -9.54 -10.04 -4.09
C ARG A 142 -10.51 -11.22 -4.25
N ASP A 143 -10.00 -12.45 -4.28
CA ASP A 143 -10.82 -13.65 -4.18
C ASP A 143 -11.07 -13.98 -2.71
N PHE A 144 -12.03 -13.27 -2.12
CA PHE A 144 -12.40 -13.45 -0.72
C PHE A 144 -13.05 -14.81 -0.46
N SER A 145 -13.69 -15.41 -1.48
CA SER A 145 -14.31 -16.73 -1.38
C SER A 145 -13.26 -17.82 -1.22
N ALA A 146 -12.24 -17.83 -2.08
CA ALA A 146 -11.11 -18.76 -1.97
C ALA A 146 -10.28 -18.50 -0.71
N SER A 147 -10.15 -17.23 -0.30
CA SER A 147 -9.48 -16.88 0.96
C SER A 147 -10.18 -17.51 2.16
N LEU A 148 -11.51 -17.47 2.22
CA LEU A 148 -12.26 -18.05 3.32
C LEU A 148 -12.23 -19.57 3.28
N ALA A 149 -12.45 -20.17 2.10
CA ALA A 149 -12.40 -21.62 1.89
C ALA A 149 -11.06 -22.23 2.27
N ALA A 150 -9.94 -21.50 2.10
CA ALA A 150 -8.63 -21.96 2.53
C ALA A 150 -8.48 -22.04 4.06
N LEU A 151 -9.21 -21.22 4.83
CA LEU A 151 -9.12 -21.15 6.29
C LEU A 151 -10.13 -22.06 6.99
N GLU A 152 -11.28 -22.33 6.37
CA GLU A 152 -12.38 -23.10 6.97
C GLU A 152 -11.96 -24.45 7.58
N PRO A 153 -11.13 -25.29 6.91
CA PRO A 153 -10.73 -26.58 7.48
C PRO A 153 -9.94 -26.45 8.79
N VAL A 154 -9.18 -25.35 8.94
CA VAL A 154 -8.37 -25.09 10.14
C VAL A 154 -9.23 -24.47 11.25
N LEU A 155 -10.13 -23.56 10.88
CA LEU A 155 -11.04 -22.90 11.81
C LEU A 155 -12.11 -23.85 12.38
N ALA A 156 -12.51 -24.88 11.61
CA ALA A 156 -13.48 -25.88 12.05
C ALA A 156 -12.87 -26.95 12.97
N GLY A 157 -11.55 -27.01 13.12
CA GLY A 157 -10.89 -28.00 13.95
C GLY A 157 -10.92 -27.65 15.45
N ASP A 158 -11.03 -28.67 16.30
CA ASP A 158 -10.94 -28.53 17.76
C ASP A 158 -9.50 -28.23 18.18
N SER A 159 -9.08 -26.98 18.05
CA SER A 159 -7.82 -26.48 18.61
C SER A 159 -8.14 -25.42 19.64
N GLU A 160 -7.74 -25.66 20.89
CA GLU A 160 -8.01 -24.78 22.04
C GLU A 160 -7.40 -23.37 21.91
N SER A 161 -6.53 -23.13 20.92
CA SER A 161 -5.90 -21.83 20.72
C SER A 161 -5.39 -21.66 19.30
N LEU A 162 -6.29 -21.34 18.37
CA LEU A 162 -5.88 -20.90 17.03
C LEU A 162 -5.22 -19.50 17.10
N PRO A 163 -4.16 -19.25 16.31
CA PRO A 163 -3.57 -17.92 16.21
C PRO A 163 -4.58 -16.87 15.76
N GLY A 164 -4.64 -15.72 16.45
CA GLY A 164 -5.60 -14.65 16.13
C GLY A 164 -5.54 -14.13 14.69
N ILE A 165 -4.39 -14.29 14.01
CA ILE A 165 -4.22 -13.89 12.60
C ILE A 165 -5.15 -14.65 11.64
N LEU A 166 -5.51 -15.90 11.94
CA LEU A 166 -6.45 -16.69 11.13
C LEU A 166 -7.85 -16.07 11.20
N HIS A 167 -8.30 -15.78 12.42
CA HIS A 167 -9.57 -15.11 12.70
C HIS A 167 -9.62 -13.71 12.09
N LEU A 168 -8.52 -12.95 12.18
CA LEU A 168 -8.40 -11.65 11.51
C LEU A 168 -8.59 -11.77 9.99
N ARG A 169 -7.87 -12.68 9.33
CA ARG A 169 -7.97 -12.86 7.87
C ARG A 169 -9.35 -13.34 7.45
N ALA A 170 -9.92 -14.31 8.16
CA ALA A 170 -11.27 -14.82 7.90
C ALA A 170 -12.34 -13.74 8.06
N GLY A 171 -12.22 -12.92 9.11
CA GLY A 171 -13.11 -11.78 9.34
C GLY A 171 -13.04 -10.75 8.22
N LEU A 172 -11.83 -10.41 7.76
CA LEU A 172 -11.63 -9.52 6.61
C LEU A 172 -12.20 -10.10 5.31
N ALA A 173 -12.02 -11.39 5.06
CA ALA A 173 -12.60 -12.06 3.89
C ALA A 173 -14.14 -12.05 3.95
N CYS A 174 -14.72 -12.33 5.12
CA CYS A 174 -16.17 -12.24 5.32
C CYS A 174 -16.71 -10.82 5.07
N ARG A 175 -16.00 -9.78 5.55
CA ARG A 175 -16.36 -8.38 5.26
C ARG A 175 -16.31 -8.10 3.76
N GLY A 176 -15.26 -8.54 3.07
CA GLY A 176 -15.13 -8.40 1.61
C GLY A 176 -16.25 -9.10 0.81
N LEU A 177 -16.86 -10.15 1.37
CA LEU A 177 -18.04 -10.84 0.82
C LEU A 177 -19.38 -10.21 1.23
N GLY A 178 -19.38 -9.14 2.04
CA GLY A 178 -20.60 -8.55 2.60
C GLY A 178 -21.24 -9.35 3.75
N LEU A 179 -20.58 -10.40 4.25
CA LEU A 179 -21.03 -11.24 5.36
C LEU A 179 -20.69 -10.58 6.71
N LEU A 180 -21.24 -9.40 6.96
CA LEU A 180 -20.84 -8.54 8.10
C LEU A 180 -21.00 -9.21 9.47
N GLN A 181 -22.05 -10.01 9.66
CA GLN A 181 -22.26 -10.72 10.93
C GLN A 181 -21.17 -11.77 11.17
N ARG A 182 -20.89 -12.61 10.18
CA ARG A 182 -19.80 -13.61 10.24
C ARG A 182 -18.43 -12.93 10.39
N ALA A 183 -18.23 -11.78 9.74
CA ALA A 183 -17.03 -10.98 9.90
C ALA A 183 -16.83 -10.54 11.35
N ARG A 184 -17.88 -10.05 12.01
CA ARG A 184 -17.84 -9.67 13.43
C ARG A 184 -17.52 -10.85 14.33
N GLU A 185 -18.14 -12.00 14.10
CA GLU A 185 -17.88 -13.22 14.88
C GLU A 185 -16.42 -13.62 14.78
N MET A 186 -15.87 -13.70 13.56
CA MET A 186 -14.46 -14.04 13.36
C MET A 186 -13.53 -13.03 14.04
N LEU A 187 -13.76 -11.72 13.86
CA LEU A 187 -12.90 -10.70 14.47
C LEU A 187 -13.01 -10.67 16.00
N ALA A 188 -14.18 -11.00 16.56
CA ALA A 188 -14.40 -11.06 18.00
C ALA A 188 -13.73 -12.28 18.65
N SER A 189 -13.42 -13.34 17.88
CA SER A 189 -12.66 -14.50 18.36
C SER A 189 -11.17 -14.21 18.61
N VAL A 190 -10.66 -13.05 18.17
CA VAL A 190 -9.27 -12.65 18.44
C VAL A 190 -9.13 -12.26 19.91
N ARG A 191 -8.22 -12.93 20.64
CA ARG A 191 -8.05 -12.72 22.08
C ARG A 191 -7.25 -11.46 22.38
N PRO A 192 -7.43 -10.82 23.55
CA PRO A 192 -6.70 -9.62 23.94
C PRO A 192 -5.17 -9.76 23.92
N GLU A 193 -4.66 -10.96 24.19
CA GLU A 193 -3.23 -11.26 24.25
C GLU A 193 -2.61 -11.48 22.86
N ASP A 194 -3.43 -11.69 21.83
CA ASP A 194 -2.93 -11.88 20.46
C ASP A 194 -2.39 -10.54 19.90
N PRO A 195 -1.21 -10.51 19.24
CA PRO A 195 -0.62 -9.29 18.70
C PRO A 195 -1.51 -8.55 17.68
N VAL A 196 -2.45 -9.26 17.06
CA VAL A 196 -3.37 -8.72 16.06
C VAL A 196 -4.68 -8.19 16.67
N PHE A 197 -4.85 -8.24 17.99
CA PHE A 197 -6.05 -7.82 18.69
C PHE A 197 -6.44 -6.38 18.39
N GLY A 198 -5.48 -5.46 18.44
CA GLY A 198 -5.71 -4.05 18.13
C GLY A 198 -6.25 -3.84 16.71
N ARG A 199 -5.73 -4.59 15.73
CA ARG A 199 -6.21 -4.56 14.34
C ARG A 199 -7.61 -5.16 14.21
N ALA A 200 -7.89 -6.27 14.90
CA ALA A 200 -9.23 -6.87 14.90
C ALA A 200 -10.27 -5.89 15.47
N ARG A 201 -9.95 -5.19 16.56
CA ARG A 201 -10.78 -4.12 17.13
C ARG A 201 -10.98 -2.96 16.17
N PHE A 202 -9.94 -2.53 15.46
CA PHE A 202 -10.07 -1.50 14.43
C PHE A 202 -11.12 -1.89 13.37
N PHE A 203 -11.04 -3.11 12.82
CA PHE A 203 -11.99 -3.57 11.81
C PHE A 203 -13.41 -3.82 12.34
N LEU A 204 -13.57 -4.22 13.60
CA LEU A 204 -14.89 -4.26 14.24
C LEU A 204 -15.52 -2.86 14.33
N GLY A 205 -14.69 -1.83 14.57
CA GLY A 205 -15.14 -0.44 14.56
C GLY A 205 -15.62 0.02 13.18
N ASP A 206 -14.87 -0.32 12.13
CA ASP A 206 -15.27 -0.05 10.74
C ASP A 206 -16.61 -0.71 10.39
N ILE A 207 -16.79 -1.99 10.73
CA ILE A 207 -18.04 -2.71 10.47
C ILE A 207 -19.20 -2.07 11.25
N ALA A 208 -18.97 -1.62 12.49
CA ALA A 208 -20.00 -0.92 13.26
C ALA A 208 -20.41 0.40 12.61
N LEU A 209 -19.47 1.16 12.00
CA LEU A 209 -19.80 2.33 11.20
C LEU A 209 -20.63 1.97 9.95
N GLU A 210 -20.26 0.92 9.23
CA GLU A 210 -21.00 0.43 8.06
C GLU A 210 -22.44 0.04 8.43
N GLN A 211 -22.64 -0.50 9.63
CA GLN A 211 -23.94 -0.88 10.17
C GLN A 211 -24.73 0.30 10.76
N GLY A 212 -24.19 1.52 10.74
CA GLY A 212 -24.85 2.70 11.28
C GLY A 212 -24.86 2.79 12.81
N ASP A 213 -23.95 2.10 13.50
CA ASP A 213 -23.76 2.16 14.95
C ASP A 213 -22.42 2.85 15.30
N PRO A 214 -22.36 4.20 15.20
CA PRO A 214 -21.14 4.94 15.49
C PRO A 214 -20.78 4.92 17.00
N GLY A 215 -21.74 4.62 17.88
CA GLY A 215 -21.50 4.47 19.31
C GLY A 215 -20.67 3.23 19.62
N LEU A 216 -21.07 2.08 19.06
CA LEU A 216 -20.31 0.84 19.13
C LEU A 216 -18.96 0.97 18.41
N ALA A 217 -18.93 1.62 17.25
CA ALA A 217 -17.69 1.86 16.52
C ALA A 217 -16.65 2.59 17.38
N LEU A 218 -17.07 3.67 18.05
CA LEU A 218 -16.20 4.45 18.93
C LEU A 218 -15.62 3.59 20.07
N ARG A 219 -16.41 2.69 20.66
CA ARG A 219 -15.93 1.75 21.70
C ARG A 219 -14.84 0.83 21.14
N TYR A 220 -15.02 0.31 19.94
CA TYR A 220 -14.03 -0.54 19.29
C TYR A 220 -12.75 0.22 18.97
N PHE A 221 -12.85 1.43 18.42
CA PHE A 221 -11.67 2.23 18.09
C PHE A 221 -10.89 2.67 19.34
N ASN A 222 -11.55 2.97 20.45
CA ASN A 222 -10.87 3.26 21.72
C ASN A 222 -10.10 2.02 22.23
N GLY A 223 -10.66 0.82 22.07
CA GLY A 223 -9.92 -0.42 22.38
C GLY A 223 -8.73 -0.63 21.44
N ALA A 224 -8.90 -0.34 20.14
CA ALA A 224 -7.83 -0.44 19.16
C ALA A 224 -6.68 0.52 19.45
N SER A 225 -6.95 1.78 19.85
CA SER A 225 -5.89 2.77 20.12
C SER A 225 -5.00 2.38 21.30
N GLN A 226 -5.53 1.62 22.26
CA GLN A 226 -4.76 1.13 23.42
C GLN A 226 -3.88 -0.07 23.05
N ALA A 227 -4.31 -0.91 22.12
CA ALA A 227 -3.63 -2.15 21.75
C ALA A 227 -2.68 -1.99 20.55
N LEU A 228 -2.85 -0.97 19.71
CA LEU A 228 -2.03 -0.77 18.51
C LEU A 228 -0.73 0.00 18.78
N PRO A 229 0.33 -0.33 18.03
CA PRO A 229 1.59 0.39 18.12
C PRO A 229 1.46 1.82 17.54
N PRO A 230 2.34 2.76 17.94
CA PRO A 230 2.23 4.18 17.60
C PRO A 230 2.04 4.49 16.11
N GLU A 231 2.71 3.75 15.23
CA GLU A 231 2.64 3.90 13.78
C GLU A 231 1.22 3.70 13.19
N GLU A 232 0.39 2.88 13.83
CA GLU A 232 -0.98 2.58 13.40
C GLU A 232 -2.04 3.46 14.10
N ARG A 233 -1.64 4.29 15.08
CA ARG A 233 -2.58 5.13 15.84
C ARG A 233 -3.24 6.21 15.00
N SER A 234 -2.55 6.71 13.96
CA SER A 234 -3.07 7.72 13.05
C SER A 234 -4.36 7.28 12.33
N ALA A 235 -4.40 6.03 11.85
CA ALA A 235 -5.59 5.45 11.21
C ALA A 235 -6.75 5.32 12.21
N VAL A 236 -6.46 4.88 13.44
CA VAL A 236 -7.46 4.72 14.50
C VAL A 236 -8.02 6.08 14.91
N ALA A 237 -7.20 7.11 15.01
CA ALA A 237 -7.63 8.46 15.32
C ALA A 237 -8.63 9.00 14.30
N GLN A 238 -8.33 8.81 13.01
CA GLN A 238 -9.23 9.20 11.95
C GLN A 238 -10.57 8.44 12.03
N ALA A 239 -10.52 7.15 12.38
CA ALA A 239 -11.72 6.34 12.57
C ALA A 239 -12.55 6.80 13.80
N ARG A 240 -11.90 7.14 14.92
CA ARG A 240 -12.53 7.76 16.10
C ARG A 240 -13.18 9.10 15.73
N TRP A 241 -12.48 9.94 14.98
CA TRP A 241 -13.00 11.21 14.49
C TRP A 241 -14.27 11.01 13.66
N ARG A 242 -14.27 10.06 12.71
CA ARG A 242 -15.44 9.70 11.89
C ARG A 242 -16.62 9.26 12.77
N ALA A 243 -16.38 8.40 13.75
CA ALA A 243 -17.41 7.94 14.69
C ALA A 243 -17.98 9.08 15.55
N LEU A 244 -17.13 9.96 16.08
CA LEU A 244 -17.56 11.12 16.87
C LEU A 244 -18.36 12.13 16.04
N ALA A 245 -17.95 12.37 14.80
CA ALA A 245 -18.67 13.23 13.86
C ALA A 245 -20.06 12.65 13.54
N ALA A 246 -20.16 11.34 13.31
CA ALA A 246 -21.43 10.65 13.08
C ALA A 246 -22.37 10.68 14.31
N LEU A 247 -21.81 10.75 15.52
CA LEU A 247 -22.56 10.94 16.76
C LEU A 247 -22.96 12.41 17.02
N GLY A 248 -22.56 13.36 16.17
CA GLY A 248 -22.77 14.79 16.40
C GLY A 248 -21.89 15.41 17.49
N ARG A 249 -20.88 14.67 17.98
CA ARG A 249 -19.95 15.11 19.05
C ARG A 249 -18.80 15.93 18.48
N GLN A 250 -19.12 17.07 17.88
CA GLN A 250 -18.16 17.89 17.12
C GLN A 250 -16.99 18.41 17.98
N GLY A 251 -17.23 18.74 19.25
CA GLY A 251 -16.17 19.17 20.17
C GLY A 251 -15.11 18.08 20.40
N ASP A 252 -15.55 16.85 20.65
CA ASP A 252 -14.65 15.71 20.85
C ASP A 252 -13.93 15.34 19.55
N ALA A 253 -14.63 15.43 18.40
CA ALA A 253 -14.02 15.22 17.09
C ALA A 253 -12.90 16.26 16.84
N ALA A 254 -13.12 17.53 17.17
CA ALA A 254 -12.11 18.58 17.05
C ALA A 254 -10.90 18.32 17.98
N ALA A 255 -11.13 17.83 19.20
CA ALA A 255 -10.06 17.43 20.11
C ALA A 255 -9.20 16.29 19.55
N VAL A 256 -9.81 15.22 19.03
CA VAL A 256 -9.08 14.12 18.38
C VAL A 256 -8.28 14.62 17.17
N ARG A 257 -8.84 15.56 16.40
CA ARG A 257 -8.10 16.17 15.28
C ARG A 257 -6.87 16.95 15.76
N ALA A 258 -6.99 17.70 16.85
CA ALA A 258 -5.89 18.50 17.42
C ALA A 258 -4.78 17.61 17.99
N GLU A 259 -5.13 16.50 18.66
CA GLU A 259 -4.19 15.51 19.18
C GLU A 259 -3.23 15.00 18.08
N PHE A 260 -3.77 14.62 16.92
CA PHE A 260 -2.97 14.03 15.83
C PHE A 260 -2.36 15.06 14.87
N GLY A 261 -2.95 16.25 14.75
CA GLY A 261 -2.36 17.35 13.97
C GLY A 261 -1.00 17.81 14.49
N ASN A 262 -0.72 17.54 15.77
CA ASN A 262 0.55 17.87 16.42
C ASN A 262 1.57 16.71 16.37
N GLU A 263 1.12 15.45 16.30
CA GLU A 263 2.00 14.26 16.30
C GLU A 263 2.54 13.91 14.91
N THR A 264 1.74 14.06 13.86
CA THR A 264 2.18 13.82 12.48
C THR A 264 2.50 15.14 11.82
N GLY A 265 3.79 15.49 11.72
CA GLY A 265 4.26 16.65 10.98
C GLY A 265 3.69 16.68 9.56
N GLY A 266 2.67 17.51 9.35
CA GLY A 266 2.06 17.77 8.04
C GLY A 266 0.60 17.33 7.94
N GLY A 267 -0.30 18.31 7.93
CA GLY A 267 -1.74 18.18 7.69
C GLY A 267 -2.16 17.65 6.29
N LEU A 268 -1.30 16.93 5.59
CA LEU A 268 -1.59 16.30 4.28
C LEU A 268 -2.02 14.82 4.40
N SER A 269 -1.87 14.19 5.57
CA SER A 269 -2.31 12.81 5.80
C SER A 269 -3.84 12.67 5.90
N TRP A 270 -4.55 13.69 6.39
CA TRP A 270 -5.98 13.59 6.72
C TRP A 270 -6.93 13.99 5.57
N LEU A 271 -6.46 14.80 4.61
CA LEU A 271 -7.26 15.25 3.46
C LEU A 271 -7.44 14.19 2.38
N SER A 272 -6.57 13.18 2.30
CA SER A 272 -6.58 12.19 1.22
C SER A 272 -7.71 11.14 1.32
N GLN A 273 -8.50 11.12 2.40
CA GLN A 273 -9.56 10.11 2.59
C GLN A 273 -10.92 10.68 3.05
N GLY A 274 -11.06 12.01 3.14
CA GLY A 274 -12.27 12.67 3.64
C GLY A 274 -13.34 13.04 2.60
N SER A 275 -13.15 12.76 1.30
CA SER A 275 -14.00 13.32 0.24
C SER A 275 -15.22 12.48 -0.19
N LEU A 276 -15.53 11.35 0.46
CA LEU A 276 -16.62 10.46 0.03
C LEU A 276 -18.00 10.73 0.64
N SER A 277 -18.30 11.94 1.08
CA SER A 277 -19.67 12.28 1.48
C SER A 277 -20.01 13.72 1.17
N ARG A 278 -20.19 14.02 -0.13
CA ARG A 278 -21.25 14.92 -0.59
C ARG A 278 -21.38 14.95 -2.13
N MET A 279 -22.62 14.78 -2.55
CA MET A 279 -23.31 15.37 -3.71
C MET A 279 -23.44 14.55 -5.01
N ALA A 280 -24.72 14.50 -5.39
CA ALA A 280 -25.34 13.91 -6.55
C ALA A 280 -25.23 14.82 -7.79
N ASP A 281 -25.48 14.19 -8.95
CA ASP A 281 -25.82 14.74 -10.28
C ASP A 281 -24.96 15.87 -10.85
N VAL A 282 -24.06 15.51 -11.78
CA VAL A 282 -23.63 16.36 -12.90
C VAL A 282 -23.42 15.48 -14.15
N PRO A 283 -24.02 15.81 -15.31
CA PRO A 283 -23.81 15.04 -16.55
C PRO A 283 -22.43 15.35 -17.16
N VAL A 284 -21.74 14.32 -17.63
CA VAL A 284 -20.42 14.41 -18.26
C VAL A 284 -20.57 14.36 -19.77
N ASP A 285 -20.08 15.40 -20.46
CA ASP A 285 -19.88 15.40 -21.90
C ASP A 285 -18.41 15.05 -22.19
N ASN A 286 -18.21 13.98 -22.95
CA ASN A 286 -16.90 13.38 -23.24
C ASN A 286 -16.42 13.80 -24.62
N THR A 287 -15.31 14.55 -24.71
CA THR A 287 -14.34 14.41 -25.82
C THR A 287 -13.09 15.23 -25.51
N THR A 288 -11.93 14.60 -25.28
CA THR A 288 -10.65 15.00 -25.93
C THR A 288 -9.60 13.89 -25.80
N THR A 289 -8.98 13.54 -26.92
CA THR A 289 -7.87 12.59 -27.08
C THR A 289 -6.52 13.24 -26.69
N PRO A 290 -5.55 12.53 -26.08
CA PRO A 290 -4.31 13.13 -25.59
C PRO A 290 -3.25 13.28 -26.70
N GLY A 291 -2.77 14.52 -26.90
CA GLY A 291 -1.59 14.87 -27.69
C GLY A 291 -0.49 15.41 -26.78
N THR A 292 0.66 14.72 -26.76
CA THR A 292 1.80 14.95 -25.90
C THR A 292 2.56 16.23 -26.24
N VAL A 293 2.38 17.29 -25.46
CA VAL A 293 3.35 18.39 -25.30
C VAL A 293 3.61 18.53 -23.80
N ALA A 294 4.81 18.16 -23.35
CA ALA A 294 5.20 18.22 -21.94
C ALA A 294 5.46 19.67 -21.53
N GLY A 295 4.42 20.37 -21.07
CA GLY A 295 4.53 21.65 -20.40
C GLY A 295 5.35 21.59 -19.11
N ARG A 296 5.92 22.74 -18.75
CA ARG A 296 6.84 22.94 -17.60
C ARG A 296 6.17 22.78 -16.23
N PHE A 297 4.86 22.90 -16.16
CA PHE A 297 4.09 22.79 -14.92
C PHE A 297 3.03 21.71 -15.04
N CYS A 298 2.64 21.13 -13.91
CA CYS A 298 1.57 20.15 -13.81
C CYS A 298 0.82 20.33 -12.49
N LEU A 299 -0.35 19.71 -12.41
CA LEU A 299 -1.15 19.67 -11.20
C LEU A 299 -0.84 18.39 -10.44
N GLN A 300 -0.54 18.49 -9.16
CA GLN A 300 -0.33 17.35 -8.27
C GLN A 300 -1.50 17.24 -7.30
N TRP A 301 -2.11 16.06 -7.29
CA TRP A 301 -3.31 15.76 -6.51
C TRP A 301 -2.98 15.09 -5.18
N ALA A 302 -2.02 14.17 -5.20
CA ALA A 302 -1.66 13.38 -4.05
C ALA A 302 -0.25 12.80 -4.21
N ALA A 303 0.33 12.35 -3.10
CA ALA A 303 1.56 11.56 -3.07
C ALA A 303 1.40 10.41 -2.08
N PHE A 304 1.66 9.19 -2.54
CA PHE A 304 1.51 7.98 -1.74
C PHE A 304 2.85 7.31 -1.52
N ARG A 305 3.03 6.69 -0.35
CA ARG A 305 4.18 5.79 -0.10
C ARG A 305 3.97 4.42 -0.73
N ASP A 306 2.73 3.99 -0.88
CA ASP A 306 2.35 2.72 -1.50
C ASP A 306 1.84 2.94 -2.93
N ARG A 307 2.39 2.18 -3.88
CA ARG A 307 1.98 2.19 -5.29
C ARG A 307 0.54 1.73 -5.47
N SER A 308 0.08 0.79 -4.65
CA SER A 308 -1.26 0.19 -4.75
C SER A 308 -2.33 1.25 -4.46
N LEU A 309 -2.11 2.06 -3.42
CA LEU A 309 -2.98 3.20 -3.10
C LEU A 309 -2.97 4.25 -4.22
N ALA A 310 -1.81 4.52 -4.82
CA ALA A 310 -1.74 5.42 -5.96
C ALA A 310 -2.53 4.90 -7.17
N LEU A 311 -2.49 3.60 -7.44
CA LEU A 311 -3.26 2.96 -8.51
C LEU A 311 -4.76 2.97 -8.24
N ASP A 312 -5.17 2.68 -7.01
CA ASP A 312 -6.58 2.73 -6.61
C ASP A 312 -7.13 4.17 -6.77
N PHE A 313 -6.38 5.19 -6.34
CA PHE A 313 -6.76 6.58 -6.55
C PHE A 313 -6.94 6.92 -8.04
N VAL A 314 -6.00 6.51 -8.90
CA VAL A 314 -6.12 6.75 -10.35
C VAL A 314 -7.38 6.07 -10.88
N ARG A 315 -7.62 4.81 -10.53
CA ARG A 315 -8.78 4.05 -11.01
C ARG A 315 -10.10 4.70 -10.60
N GLU A 316 -10.19 5.18 -9.36
CA GLU A 316 -11.39 5.85 -8.83
C GLU A 316 -11.66 7.20 -9.50
N ASN A 317 -10.61 7.90 -9.96
CA ASN A 317 -10.73 9.27 -10.45
C ASN A 317 -10.50 9.43 -11.95
N GLN A 318 -10.21 8.37 -12.69
CA GLN A 318 -9.90 8.41 -14.12
C GLN A 318 -11.03 9.00 -14.99
N GLY A 319 -12.30 8.88 -14.54
CA GLY A 319 -13.45 9.47 -15.22
C GLY A 319 -13.75 10.93 -14.84
N ARG A 320 -13.13 11.45 -13.76
CA ARG A 320 -13.37 12.81 -13.23
C ARG A 320 -12.20 13.75 -13.50
N LEU A 321 -10.99 13.21 -13.49
CA LEU A 321 -9.74 13.93 -13.65
C LEU A 321 -9.07 13.50 -14.94
N PRO A 322 -8.98 14.39 -15.95
CA PRO A 322 -8.32 14.07 -17.20
C PRO A 322 -6.81 13.90 -16.96
N ASP A 323 -6.19 13.02 -17.74
CA ASP A 323 -4.73 12.84 -17.83
C ASP A 323 -4.00 12.53 -16.52
N LEU A 324 -4.64 11.77 -15.61
CA LEU A 324 -4.00 11.27 -14.41
C LEU A 324 -2.85 10.32 -14.74
N ARG A 325 -1.67 10.60 -14.16
CA ARG A 325 -0.48 9.76 -14.27
C ARG A 325 0.22 9.64 -12.92
N ILE A 326 0.83 8.48 -12.68
CA ILE A 326 1.66 8.23 -11.50
C ILE A 326 3.11 8.48 -11.89
N VAL A 327 3.77 9.40 -11.17
CA VAL A 327 5.19 9.71 -11.32
C VAL A 327 5.91 9.26 -10.05
N PRO A 328 6.78 8.23 -10.12
CA PRO A 328 7.61 7.87 -9.01
C PRO A 328 8.66 8.96 -8.78
N GLY A 329 8.90 9.33 -7.53
CA GLY A 329 9.94 10.25 -7.13
C GLY A 329 10.47 9.89 -5.76
N THR A 330 11.56 10.52 -5.35
CA THR A 330 12.15 10.32 -4.04
C THR A 330 12.01 11.61 -3.24
N ASP A 331 11.67 11.53 -1.96
CA ASP A 331 11.72 12.69 -1.07
C ASP A 331 13.15 13.00 -0.60
N ALA A 332 13.30 14.08 0.18
CA ALA A 332 14.60 14.48 0.73
C ALA A 332 15.21 13.42 1.68
N GLY A 333 14.40 12.49 2.18
CA GLY A 333 14.82 11.39 3.05
C GLY A 333 15.15 10.10 2.32
N GLY A 334 15.13 10.07 0.99
CA GLY A 334 15.39 8.85 0.21
C GLY A 334 14.19 7.91 0.09
N ILE A 335 13.00 8.30 0.58
CA ILE A 335 11.80 7.47 0.54
C ILE A 335 11.15 7.62 -0.84
N THR A 336 10.81 6.49 -1.47
CA THR A 336 10.07 6.49 -2.73
C THR A 336 8.61 6.91 -2.50
N LEU A 337 8.16 7.90 -3.26
CA LEU A 337 6.80 8.40 -3.30
C LEU A 337 6.23 8.26 -4.70
N TYR A 338 4.96 7.89 -4.78
CA TYR A 338 4.17 7.81 -6.00
C TYR A 338 3.29 9.05 -6.08
N ARG A 339 3.73 10.06 -6.84
CA ARG A 339 3.03 11.35 -7.00
C ARG A 339 2.00 11.23 -8.12
N ILE A 340 0.76 11.59 -7.85
CA ILE A 340 -0.32 11.60 -8.84
C ILE A 340 -0.41 12.99 -9.45
N ARG A 341 -0.16 13.07 -10.75
CA ARG A 341 -0.11 14.32 -11.51
C ARG A 341 -1.13 14.31 -12.63
N SER A 342 -1.64 15.48 -13.01
CA SER A 342 -2.41 15.65 -14.24
C SER A 342 -2.07 16.94 -14.97
N GLY A 343 -2.46 16.97 -16.25
CA GLY A 343 -2.24 18.11 -17.14
C GLY A 343 -0.78 18.41 -17.43
N SER A 344 -0.59 19.40 -18.29
CA SER A 344 0.73 19.93 -18.65
C SER A 344 0.55 21.38 -19.11
N PHE A 345 1.22 22.31 -18.46
CA PHE A 345 1.03 23.75 -18.65
C PHE A 345 2.38 24.43 -18.87
N ASN A 346 2.43 25.43 -19.76
CA ASN A 346 3.65 26.21 -20.01
C ASN A 346 3.72 27.46 -19.13
N ASP A 347 2.57 27.98 -18.69
CA ASP A 347 2.45 29.16 -17.84
C ASP A 347 2.00 28.77 -16.41
N PRO A 348 2.71 29.20 -15.36
CA PRO A 348 2.30 28.94 -13.99
C PRO A 348 0.97 29.62 -13.60
N GLN A 349 0.59 30.75 -14.21
CA GLN A 349 -0.69 31.39 -13.90
C GLN A 349 -1.88 30.61 -14.47
N GLU A 350 -1.73 30.07 -15.68
CA GLU A 350 -2.69 29.14 -16.27
C GLU A 350 -2.87 27.89 -15.40
N ALA A 351 -1.78 27.27 -14.94
CA ALA A 351 -1.83 26.13 -14.04
C ALA A 351 -2.56 26.46 -12.72
N ARG A 352 -2.31 27.63 -12.13
CA ARG A 352 -3.00 28.09 -10.90
C ARG A 352 -4.48 28.32 -11.11
N ARG A 353 -4.88 29.02 -12.18
CA ARG A 353 -6.29 29.20 -12.52
C ARG A 353 -6.99 27.86 -12.72
N ARG A 354 -6.33 26.91 -13.37
CA ARG A 354 -6.88 25.56 -13.55
C ARG A 354 -7.00 24.79 -12.24
N ALA A 355 -6.02 24.93 -11.34
CA ALA A 355 -6.06 24.35 -10.01
C ALA A 355 -7.23 24.92 -9.18
N GLU A 356 -7.46 26.24 -9.20
CA GLU A 356 -8.58 26.90 -8.52
C GLU A 356 -9.94 26.43 -9.07
N GLN A 357 -10.10 26.41 -10.39
CA GLN A 357 -11.33 25.91 -11.02
C GLN A 357 -11.65 24.46 -10.60
N LEU A 358 -10.63 23.59 -10.56
CA LEU A 358 -10.80 22.20 -10.19
C LEU A 358 -11.04 22.03 -8.68
N LYS A 359 -10.42 22.87 -7.85
CA LYS A 359 -10.67 22.93 -6.41
C LYS A 359 -12.13 23.28 -6.14
N ASP A 360 -12.65 24.30 -6.82
CA ASP A 360 -14.04 24.73 -6.65
C ASP A 360 -15.03 23.68 -7.19
N ALA A 361 -14.71 23.03 -8.30
CA ALA A 361 -15.57 22.02 -8.91
C ALA A 361 -15.59 20.67 -8.17
N LEU A 362 -14.46 20.26 -7.57
CA LEU A 362 -14.29 18.91 -7.02
C LEU A 362 -14.11 18.87 -5.50
N GLY A 363 -13.89 20.03 -4.86
CA GLY A 363 -13.60 20.11 -3.42
C GLY A 363 -12.27 19.47 -3.02
N LEU A 364 -11.36 19.25 -3.98
CA LEU A 364 -10.05 18.63 -3.76
C LEU A 364 -8.96 19.71 -3.77
N GLU A 365 -8.00 19.62 -2.85
CA GLU A 365 -6.81 20.48 -2.90
C GLU A 365 -5.88 20.02 -4.02
N VAL A 366 -5.41 20.99 -4.81
CA VAL A 366 -4.53 20.76 -5.96
C VAL A 366 -3.32 21.66 -5.84
N MET A 367 -2.13 21.08 -5.93
CA MET A 367 -0.87 21.83 -5.92
C MET A 367 -0.34 22.00 -7.34
N VAL A 368 0.15 23.18 -7.67
CA VAL A 368 0.90 23.40 -8.93
C VAL A 368 2.36 23.06 -8.69
N THR A 369 2.92 22.16 -9.49
CA THR A 369 4.34 21.75 -9.40
C THR A 369 5.01 21.87 -10.76
N THR A 370 6.34 21.95 -10.78
CA THR A 370 7.12 21.79 -12.00
C THR A 370 7.08 20.33 -12.46
N ASN A 371 7.08 20.14 -13.78
CA ASN A 371 7.18 18.85 -14.44
C ASN A 371 8.69 18.57 -14.55
N GLU A 372 9.25 17.97 -13.51
CA GLU A 372 10.64 17.50 -13.45
C GLU A 372 10.87 16.28 -14.34
#